data_AF-A0A5P9EYY9-F1
#
_entry.id   AF-A0A5P9EYY9-F1
#
_cell.length_a   1.000
_cell.length_b   1.000
_cell.length_c   1.000
_cell.angle_alpha   90.00
_cell.angle_beta   90.00
_cell.angle_gamma   90.00
#
_symmetry.space_group_name_H-M   'P 1'
#
loop_
_entity.id
_entity.type
_entity.pdbx_description
1 polymer ?
#
loop_
_entity_poly.entity_id
_entity_poly.type
_entity_poly.pdbx_seq_one_letter_code
_entity_poly.pdbx_strand_id
1 'polypeptide(L)'
;MDFGKIIKNDGDIQLDQWSSVISGHQALAQAPDKKGTNPFTNEEVLFSGEGIAFYLEGGNKVGNISLENGVLLTSGVPMSICSELAYTLNAEAFEDDRS
;
A
#
# COMPACT_ATOMS: atom_id res chain seq x y z
N MET A 1 -16.33 3.96 -1.39
CA MET A 1 -15.08 3.42 -0.81
C MET A 1 -14.02 3.93 -1.74
N ASP A 2 -13.12 4.77 -1.24
CA ASP A 2 -12.20 5.52 -2.11
C ASP A 2 -11.06 4.58 -2.49
N PHE A 3 -11.03 4.19 -3.77
CA PHE A 3 -9.96 3.42 -4.35
C PHE A 3 -9.09 4.35 -5.17
N GLY A 4 -7.78 4.13 -5.10
CA GLY A 4 -6.82 4.89 -5.87
C GLY A 4 -5.70 4.01 -6.37
N LYS A 5 -4.96 4.56 -7.32
CA LYS A 5 -3.74 3.97 -7.85
C LYS A 5 -2.66 5.04 -7.97
N ILE A 6 -1.43 4.70 -7.59
CA ILE A 6 -0.26 5.59 -7.75
C ILE A 6 0.73 4.90 -8.69
N ILE A 7 1.06 5.59 -9.78
CA ILE A 7 1.87 5.05 -10.88
C ILE A 7 2.96 6.06 -11.22
N LYS A 8 4.21 5.61 -11.40
CA LYS A 8 5.28 6.47 -11.89
C LYS A 8 5.13 6.70 -13.39
N ASN A 9 5.48 7.92 -13.82
CA ASN A 9 5.47 8.28 -15.25
C ASN A 9 6.61 7.58 -16.02
N ASP A 10 7.65 7.15 -15.32
CA ASP A 10 8.77 6.40 -15.88
C ASP A 10 9.21 5.29 -14.91
N GLY A 11 9.04 4.04 -15.35
CA GLY A 11 9.40 2.83 -14.62
C GLY A 11 8.47 2.43 -13.47
N ASP A 12 8.92 1.46 -12.67
CA ASP A 12 8.15 0.84 -11.60
C ASP A 12 8.52 1.42 -10.22
N ILE A 13 7.54 1.51 -9.32
CA ILE A 13 7.79 1.77 -7.90
C ILE A 13 8.51 0.56 -7.32
N GLN A 14 9.75 0.76 -6.87
CA GLN A 14 10.56 -0.30 -6.29
C GLN A 14 10.18 -0.54 -4.84
N LEU A 15 10.33 -1.78 -4.38
CA LEU A 15 9.98 -2.17 -3.02
C LEU A 15 10.76 -1.39 -1.98
N ASP A 16 12.09 -1.26 -2.14
CA ASP A 16 12.94 -0.51 -1.21
C ASP A 16 12.55 0.98 -1.13
N GLN A 17 12.16 1.57 -2.27
CA GLN A 17 11.67 2.95 -2.33
C GLN A 17 10.37 3.07 -1.53
N TRP A 18 9.44 2.13 -1.72
CA TRP A 18 8.16 2.13 -1.01
C TRP A 18 8.33 1.87 0.49
N SER A 19 9.12 0.86 0.88
CA SER A 19 9.45 0.57 2.29
C SER A 19 10.06 1.77 3.00
N SER A 20 10.91 2.54 2.30
CA SER A 20 11.47 3.79 2.82
C SER A 20 10.37 4.83 3.09
N VAL A 21 9.42 5.00 2.17
CA VAL A 21 8.26 5.91 2.35
C VAL A 21 7.40 5.48 3.53
N ILE A 22 7.08 4.19 3.66
CA ILE A 22 6.29 3.67 4.80
C ILE A 22 6.98 4.03 6.11
N SER A 23 8.29 3.78 6.22
CA SER A 23 9.03 4.00 7.46
C SER A 23 9.15 5.48 7.87
N GLY A 24 9.11 6.39 6.89
CA GLY A 24 9.25 7.83 7.10
C GLY A 24 7.92 8.59 7.28
N HIS A 25 6.78 7.97 6.97
CA HIS A 25 5.50 8.67 6.90
C HIS A 25 4.63 8.41 8.15
N GLN A 26 4.26 9.48 8.86
CA GLN A 26 3.56 9.38 10.16
C GLN A 26 2.17 8.72 10.07
N ALA A 27 1.48 8.88 8.95
CA ALA A 27 0.17 8.28 8.73
C ALA A 27 0.22 6.84 8.17
N LEU A 28 1.41 6.25 7.99
CA LEU A 28 1.57 4.90 7.48
C LEU A 28 2.15 3.97 8.54
N ALA A 29 1.71 2.72 8.50
CA ALA A 29 2.32 1.64 9.28
C ALA A 29 2.48 0.40 8.40
N GLN A 30 3.68 -0.18 8.39
CA GLN A 30 3.93 -1.45 7.70
C GLN A 30 2.95 -2.52 8.20
N ALA A 31 2.35 -3.26 7.28
CA ALA A 31 1.56 -4.42 7.64
C ALA A 31 2.48 -5.48 8.27
N PRO A 32 2.10 -6.11 9.39
CA PRO A 32 2.88 -7.20 9.95
C PRO A 32 2.71 -8.44 9.08
N ASP A 33 3.73 -9.29 9.09
CA ASP A 33 3.61 -10.64 8.53
C ASP A 33 2.51 -11.41 9.25
N LYS A 34 1.74 -12.18 8.49
CA LYS A 34 0.67 -13.03 9.02
C LYS A 34 0.98 -14.47 8.72
N LYS A 35 0.81 -15.32 9.73
CA LYS A 35 0.78 -16.76 9.53
C LYS A 35 -0.65 -17.20 9.27
N GLY A 36 -0.82 -18.10 8.31
CA GLY A 36 -2.06 -18.81 8.08
C GLY A 36 -1.80 -20.28 7.80
N THR A 37 -2.86 -21.07 7.79
CA THR A 37 -2.80 -22.47 7.38
C THR A 37 -3.45 -22.59 6.02
N ASN A 38 -2.77 -23.18 5.06
CA ASN A 38 -3.36 -23.49 3.77
C ASN A 38 -4.48 -24.54 3.98
N PRO A 39 -5.75 -24.26 3.65
CA PRO A 39 -6.85 -25.18 3.93
C PRO A 39 -6.82 -26.45 3.05
N PHE A 40 -6.03 -26.48 1.98
CA PHE A 40 -5.91 -27.61 1.07
C PHE A 40 -4.72 -28.52 1.41
N THR A 41 -3.61 -27.93 1.87
CA THR A 41 -2.39 -28.70 2.20
C THR A 41 -2.17 -28.89 3.71
N ASN A 42 -2.89 -28.14 4.55
CA ASN A 42 -2.68 -28.03 6.01
C ASN A 42 -1.29 -27.55 6.42
N GLU A 43 -0.53 -26.96 5.49
CA GLU A 43 0.80 -26.42 5.77
C GLU A 43 0.69 -24.98 6.31
N GLU A 44 1.64 -24.61 7.16
CA GLU A 44 1.80 -23.22 7.61
C GLU A 44 2.36 -22.37 6.46
N VAL A 45 1.66 -21.29 6.13
CA VAL A 45 2.05 -20.33 5.11
C VAL A 45 2.28 -18.97 5.77
N LEU A 46 3.40 -18.34 5.43
CA LEU A 46 3.70 -16.96 5.82
C LEU A 46 3.24 -16.01 4.71
N PHE A 47 2.32 -15.13 5.04
CA PHE A 47 1.91 -14.01 4.19
C PHE A 47 2.75 -12.80 4.60
N SER A 48 3.72 -12.46 3.75
CA SER A 48 4.58 -11.29 3.96
C SER A 48 3.72 -10.03 3.97
N GLY A 49 3.92 -9.18 4.97
CA GLY A 49 3.37 -7.83 5.01
C GLY A 49 4.22 -6.84 4.20
N GLU A 50 5.36 -7.27 3.67
CA GLU A 50 6.27 -6.45 2.88
C GLU A 50 5.56 -5.83 1.66
N GLY A 51 5.81 -4.55 1.40
CA GLY A 51 5.14 -3.81 0.34
C GLY A 51 3.68 -3.41 0.66
N ILE A 52 3.14 -3.78 1.83
CA ILE A 52 1.79 -3.41 2.27
C ILE A 52 1.86 -2.45 3.46
N ALA A 53 1.16 -1.33 3.37
CA ALA A 53 0.99 -0.38 4.46
C ALA A 53 -0.47 -0.22 4.85
N PHE A 54 -0.72 0.03 6.14
CA PHE A 54 -1.99 0.56 6.61
C PHE A 54 -1.93 2.08 6.64
N TYR A 55 -2.99 2.73 6.16
CA TYR A 55 -3.23 4.14 6.38
C TYR A 55 -3.92 4.33 7.75
N LEU A 56 -3.36 5.23 8.55
CA LEU A 56 -3.79 5.53 9.90
C LEU A 56 -4.47 6.90 9.96
N GLU A 57 -5.69 6.93 10.50
CA GLU A 57 -6.40 8.17 10.82
C GLU A 57 -6.71 8.17 12.32
N GLY A 58 -6.15 9.15 13.05
CA GLY A 58 -6.25 9.19 14.52
C GLY A 58 -5.70 7.94 15.22
N GLY A 59 -4.73 7.25 14.61
CA GLY A 59 -4.17 6.00 15.11
C GLY A 59 -4.96 4.73 14.76
N ASN A 60 -6.11 4.86 14.09
CA ASN A 60 -6.92 3.73 13.65
C ASN A 60 -6.60 3.37 12.20
N LYS A 61 -6.55 2.06 11.91
CA LYS A 61 -6.39 1.56 10.54
C LYS A 61 -7.68 1.77 9.77
N VAL A 62 -7.66 2.68 8.81
CA VAL A 62 -8.84 3.06 8.01
C VAL A 62 -8.70 2.68 6.53
N GLY A 63 -7.48 2.43 6.08
CA GLY A 63 -7.20 2.01 4.71
C GLY A 63 -5.93 1.16 4.57
N ASN A 64 -5.70 0.69 3.36
CA ASN A 64 -4.50 -0.06 3.01
C ASN A 64 -3.93 0.41 1.66
N ILE A 65 -2.61 0.27 1.54
CA ILE A 65 -1.85 0.55 0.32
C ILE A 65 -0.97 -0.66 0.05
N SER A 66 -1.09 -1.27 -1.12
CA SER A 66 -0.35 -2.46 -1.51
C SER A 66 0.47 -2.18 -2.76
N LEU A 67 1.75 -2.53 -2.74
CA LEU A 67 2.61 -2.53 -3.94
C LEU A 67 2.38 -3.82 -4.75
N GLU A 68 1.88 -3.66 -5.97
CA GLU A 68 1.61 -4.74 -6.89
C GLU A 68 2.17 -4.38 -8.28
N ASN A 69 3.11 -5.18 -8.79
CA ASN A 69 3.72 -5.01 -10.12
C ASN A 69 4.18 -3.56 -10.41
N GLY A 70 4.84 -2.92 -9.44
CA GLY A 70 5.36 -1.55 -9.61
C GLY A 70 4.33 -0.43 -9.42
N VAL A 71 3.08 -0.76 -9.05
CA VAL A 71 1.97 0.17 -8.82
C VAL A 71 1.51 0.09 -7.37
N LEU A 72 1.19 1.23 -6.75
CA LEU A 72 0.52 1.21 -5.44
C LEU A 72 -0.98 1.25 -5.64
N LEU A 73 -1.68 0.25 -5.11
CA LEU A 73 -3.13 0.18 -5.07
C LEU A 73 -3.60 0.61 -3.68
N THR A 74 -4.51 1.57 -3.61
CA THR A 74 -5.02 2.12 -2.35
C THR A 74 -6.50 1.82 -2.17
N SER A 75 -6.93 1.61 -0.93
CA SER A 75 -8.33 1.38 -0.54
C SER A 75 -8.59 2.03 0.81
N GLY A 76 -9.61 2.90 0.90
CA GLY A 76 -9.92 3.65 2.12
C GLY A 76 -8.86 4.70 2.46
N VAL A 77 -8.11 5.16 1.45
CA VAL A 77 -7.07 6.18 1.58
C VAL A 77 -7.52 7.45 0.86
N PRO A 78 -7.61 8.60 1.54
CA PRO A 78 -8.03 9.86 0.91
C PRO A 78 -7.12 10.26 -0.24
N MET A 79 -7.70 10.84 -1.29
CA MET A 79 -6.94 11.28 -2.47
C MET A 79 -5.85 12.32 -2.15
N SER A 80 -6.04 13.11 -1.09
CA SER A 80 -5.00 14.04 -0.59
C SER A 80 -3.73 13.30 -0.17
N ILE A 81 -3.88 12.19 0.55
CA ILE A 81 -2.75 11.33 0.96
C ILE A 81 -2.16 10.61 -0.24
N CYS A 82 -3.00 10.09 -1.16
CA CYS A 82 -2.51 9.48 -2.39
C CYS A 82 -1.65 10.47 -3.21
N SER A 83 -2.07 11.74 -3.30
CA SER A 83 -1.34 12.79 -4.02
C SER A 83 -0.01 13.17 -3.34
N GLU A 84 0.02 13.21 -2.01
CA GLU A 84 1.25 13.43 -1.23
C GLU A 84 2.27 12.31 -1.44
N LEU A 85 1.81 11.05 -1.38
CA LEU A 85 2.66 9.88 -1.63
C LEU A 85 3.16 9.86 -3.08
N ALA A 86 2.29 10.20 -4.04
CA ALA A 86 2.65 10.30 -5.44
C ALA A 86 3.75 11.35 -5.67
N TYR A 87 3.62 12.54 -5.07
CA TYR A 87 4.66 13.57 -5.12
C TYR A 87 6.01 13.06 -4.59
N THR A 88 6.00 12.37 -3.44
CA THR A 88 7.21 11.78 -2.84
C THR A 88 7.87 10.74 -3.75
N LEU A 89 7.08 10.00 -4.51
CA LEU A 89 7.55 8.92 -5.39
C LEU A 89 7.87 9.40 -6.82
N ASN A 90 7.69 10.69 -7.12
CA ASN A 90 7.69 11.24 -8.48
C ASN A 90 6.73 10.46 -9.40
N ALA A 91 5.49 10.33 -8.95
CA ALA A 91 4.42 9.55 -9.52
C ALA A 91 3.13 10.38 -9.62
N GLU A 92 2.09 9.80 -10.22
CA GLU A 92 0.75 10.37 -10.33
C GLU A 92 -0.27 9.50 -9.60
N ALA A 93 -1.20 10.14 -8.89
CA ALA A 93 -2.32 9.49 -8.22
C ALA A 93 -3.59 9.61 -9.06
N PHE A 94 -4.33 8.52 -9.18
CA PHE A 94 -5.60 8.46 -9.89
C PHE A 94 -6.67 7.83 -9.00
N GLU A 95 -7.91 8.28 -9.14
CA GLU A 95 -9.06 7.52 -8.67
C GLU A 95 -9.18 6.22 -9.47
N ASP A 96 -9.46 5.12 -8.76
CA ASP A 96 -9.66 3.81 -9.37
C ASP A 96 -11.15 3.44 -9.23
N ASP A 97 -11.92 3.74 -10.27
CA ASP A 97 -13.37 3.54 -10.29
C ASP A 97 -13.70 2.06 -10.55
N ARG A 98 -13.40 1.17 -9.59
CA ARG A 98 -13.77 -0.24 -9.66
C ARG A 98 -15.25 -0.39 -9.29
N SER A 99 -16.09 -0.41 -10.33
CA SER A 99 -17.52 -0.72 -10.30
C SER A 99 -17.81 -2.21 -10.07
#